data_AF-K8EPV6-F1
#
_entry.id   AF-K8EPV6-F1
#
_cell.length_a   1.000
_cell.length_b   1.000
_cell.length_c   1.000
_cell.angle_alpha   90.00
_cell.angle_beta   90.00
_cell.angle_gamma   90.00
#
_symmetry.space_group_name_H-M   'P 1'
#
loop_
_entity.id
_entity.type
_entity.pdbx_description
1 polymer ?
#
loop_
_entity_poly.entity_id
_entity_poly.type
_entity_poly.pdbx_seq_one_letter_code
_entity_poly.pdbx_strand_id
1 'polypeptide(L)'
;MSDENLPLISYRRLKSKDEEELARLKYALVDSEYGFFQLVVDDDSDDTSKFGKDIKRVYDSGRKFFKELSEDEKKQYVHTQYETFETGGYVPLFEEYAYKANEIACVESFDLVRDIEENEKDEEDENNETDDDFTKQPSGARGRIDWPVEVPEMKNAFNIFYRKCDEIARVLFLSFAKALSIKDERAFEKHFSRDSHCAMRFMRYPNNDNNNNNNNNDKKKNKSKSSDDAKEVGVSEHTDFEMMTFLHQNERGLYVKKRRGKNRDEEGEWMSAPVLQEDEAKFLVIISDGLEAFTNGTYKATPHRVERPENRERFSIVRFNGVNAETQVNPLPDFVGAKRKRGEAMTTQLDLITTKVKEADRNLKDLVKRKKHPKEALTANPERFAQLLILAKDDDAQWHICLALHKSGEFAERYTGFIGKVETWYDINALAETSIFAACEALEENITMPENAKARVTEKARFRFHGWLKESKVAIEHECVLILNNSREKEALLKDYTELSVSAKETIRVIPKWFKVEDIPYAEMPEDDMHWYPKVIEASIVDEEKKIHGGYFTFDEASGALKEFEIKTYPKV
;
A
#
# COMPACT_ATOMS: atom_id res chain seq x y z
N MET A 1 4.74 -19.32 -30.55
CA MET A 1 4.95 -18.15 -31.42
C MET A 1 5.88 -17.22 -30.67
N SER A 2 7.00 -16.84 -31.28
CA SER A 2 8.05 -16.01 -30.67
C SER A 2 7.53 -14.58 -30.38
N ASP A 3 8.13 -13.92 -29.39
CA ASP A 3 7.90 -12.50 -29.03
C ASP A 3 8.20 -11.50 -30.18
N GLU A 4 8.67 -11.98 -31.32
CA GLU A 4 9.29 -11.19 -32.41
C GLU A 4 8.35 -10.22 -33.17
N ASN A 5 7.03 -10.27 -32.93
CA ASN A 5 6.06 -9.44 -33.67
C ASN A 5 5.29 -8.43 -32.81
N LEU A 6 5.50 -8.38 -31.50
CA LEU A 6 4.84 -7.39 -30.64
C LEU A 6 5.35 -5.98 -31.00
N PRO A 7 4.47 -4.97 -31.23
CA PRO A 7 4.92 -3.63 -31.55
C PRO A 7 5.81 -3.06 -30.44
N LEU A 8 7.04 -2.69 -30.80
CA LEU A 8 8.03 -2.11 -29.90
C LEU A 8 8.08 -0.59 -30.07
N ILE A 9 7.82 0.13 -28.98
CA ILE A 9 7.70 1.59 -28.95
C ILE A 9 8.81 2.18 -28.06
N SER A 10 9.57 3.16 -28.57
CA SER A 10 10.63 3.86 -27.81
C SER A 10 10.06 5.08 -27.09
N TYR A 11 10.11 5.06 -25.76
CA TYR A 11 9.76 6.21 -24.89
C TYR A 11 10.57 7.46 -25.25
N ARG A 12 11.88 7.30 -25.54
CA ARG A 12 12.77 8.41 -25.86
C ARG A 12 12.32 9.12 -27.14
N ARG A 13 11.97 8.35 -28.18
CA ARG A 13 11.45 8.89 -29.45
C ARG A 13 10.08 9.56 -29.27
N LEU A 14 9.19 8.97 -28.47
CA LEU A 14 7.92 9.62 -28.11
C LEU A 14 8.13 10.94 -27.37
N LYS A 15 9.08 10.98 -26.42
CA LYS A 15 9.44 12.20 -25.66
C LYS A 15 10.00 13.29 -26.56
N SER A 16 10.73 12.94 -27.61
CA SER A 16 11.19 13.87 -28.65
C SER A 16 10.14 14.18 -29.74
N LYS A 17 8.90 13.68 -29.60
CA LYS A 17 7.80 13.86 -30.55
C LYS A 17 8.15 13.37 -31.97
N ASP A 18 8.82 12.22 -32.05
CA ASP A 18 9.17 11.57 -33.31
C ASP A 18 7.89 11.09 -34.04
N GLU A 19 7.67 11.58 -35.26
CA GLU A 19 6.47 11.31 -36.05
C GLU A 19 6.37 9.85 -36.51
N GLU A 20 7.50 9.19 -36.81
CA GLU A 20 7.49 7.77 -37.18
C GLU A 20 7.12 6.90 -35.99
N GLU A 21 7.60 7.25 -34.79
CA GLU A 21 7.26 6.54 -33.57
C GLU A 21 5.80 6.76 -33.17
N LEU A 22 5.26 7.97 -33.37
CA LEU A 22 3.83 8.24 -33.20
C LEU A 22 2.98 7.44 -34.20
N ALA A 23 3.43 7.30 -35.45
CA ALA A 23 2.76 6.46 -36.44
C ALA A 23 2.82 4.97 -36.05
N ARG A 24 3.95 4.49 -35.50
CA ARG A 24 4.08 3.13 -34.98
C ARG A 24 3.17 2.89 -33.78
N LEU A 25 3.07 3.86 -32.87
CA LEU A 25 2.16 3.82 -31.73
C LEU A 25 0.70 3.73 -32.18
N LYS A 26 0.30 4.55 -33.16
CA LYS A 26 -1.03 4.48 -33.76
C LYS A 26 -1.28 3.11 -34.39
N TYR A 27 -0.31 2.56 -35.11
CA TYR A 27 -0.42 1.23 -35.71
C TYR A 27 -0.66 0.16 -34.65
N ALA A 28 0.13 0.17 -33.57
CA ALA A 28 -0.03 -0.79 -32.47
C ALA A 28 -1.41 -0.71 -31.81
N LEU A 29 -1.92 0.51 -31.60
CA LEU A 29 -3.15 0.75 -30.84
C LEU A 29 -4.42 0.87 -31.67
N VAL A 30 -4.36 0.99 -33.00
CA VAL A 30 -5.54 1.22 -33.86
C VAL A 30 -5.53 0.32 -35.08
N ASP A 31 -4.44 0.34 -35.84
CA ASP A 31 -4.43 -0.21 -37.20
C ASP A 31 -4.00 -1.69 -37.28
N SER A 32 -3.56 -2.26 -36.15
CA SER A 32 -3.16 -3.65 -36.00
C SER A 32 -4.11 -4.48 -35.14
N GLU A 33 -3.88 -5.80 -35.11
CA GLU A 33 -4.62 -6.74 -34.26
C GLU A 33 -4.21 -6.68 -32.78
N TYR A 34 -3.15 -5.95 -32.41
CA TYR A 34 -2.64 -5.97 -31.03
C TYR A 34 -3.54 -5.18 -30.09
N GLY A 35 -3.58 -3.85 -30.22
CA GLY A 35 -4.27 -2.98 -29.27
C GLY A 35 -3.50 -2.69 -27.98
N PHE A 36 -2.27 -3.19 -27.89
CA PHE A 36 -1.29 -3.02 -26.83
C PHE A 36 0.11 -3.05 -27.46
N PHE A 37 1.15 -2.70 -26.70
CA PHE A 37 2.52 -2.63 -27.21
C PHE A 37 3.55 -2.85 -26.11
N GLN A 38 4.78 -3.17 -26.50
CA GLN A 38 5.92 -3.13 -25.60
C GLN A 38 6.57 -1.75 -25.65
N LEU A 39 6.75 -1.11 -24.51
CA LEU A 39 7.46 0.15 -24.35
C LEU A 39 8.89 -0.11 -23.91
N VAL A 40 9.86 0.46 -24.60
CA VAL A 40 11.27 0.52 -24.18
C VAL A 40 11.53 1.92 -23.63
N VAL A 41 11.95 2.00 -22.37
CA VAL A 41 12.20 3.28 -21.68
C VAL A 41 13.63 3.74 -21.90
N ASP A 42 14.59 2.82 -21.75
CA ASP A 42 16.00 3.06 -22.00
C ASP A 42 16.50 2.14 -23.11
N ASP A 43 17.14 2.72 -24.13
CA ASP A 43 17.65 2.04 -25.33
C ASP A 43 19.16 1.72 -25.24
N ASP A 44 19.84 2.06 -24.14
CA ASP A 44 21.28 1.88 -24.01
C ASP A 44 21.62 0.39 -23.81
N SER A 45 22.28 -0.18 -24.81
CA SER A 45 22.70 -1.58 -24.89
C SER A 45 23.94 -1.93 -24.05
N ASP A 46 24.46 -0.97 -23.27
CA ASP A 46 25.67 -1.12 -22.45
C ASP A 46 25.36 -0.72 -21.00
N ASP A 47 25.52 -1.67 -20.08
CA ASP A 47 25.28 -1.59 -18.63
C ASP A 47 23.85 -1.20 -18.19
N THR A 48 23.26 -1.98 -17.27
CA THR A 48 21.91 -1.77 -16.73
C THR A 48 21.62 -0.28 -16.49
N SER A 49 20.64 0.25 -17.22
CA SER A 49 20.26 1.66 -17.15
C SER A 49 19.89 2.04 -15.72
N LYS A 50 19.97 3.34 -15.39
CA LYS A 50 19.60 3.82 -14.04
C LYS A 50 18.22 3.29 -13.63
N PHE A 51 17.25 3.32 -14.55
CA PHE A 51 15.90 2.86 -14.27
C PHE A 51 15.78 1.33 -14.23
N GLY A 52 16.52 0.59 -15.05
CA GLY A 52 16.64 -0.86 -14.93
C GLY A 52 17.11 -1.29 -13.55
N LYS A 53 18.10 -0.58 -12.97
CA LYS A 53 18.55 -0.80 -11.58
C LYS A 53 17.44 -0.49 -10.56
N ASP A 54 16.60 0.50 -10.81
CA ASP A 54 15.46 0.81 -9.94
C ASP A 54 14.37 -0.27 -10.00
N ILE A 55 14.06 -0.82 -11.19
CA ILE A 55 13.18 -1.98 -11.35
C ILE A 55 13.72 -3.18 -10.58
N LYS A 56 15.02 -3.46 -10.72
CA LYS A 56 15.67 -4.55 -9.99
C LYS A 56 15.56 -4.38 -8.47
N ARG A 57 15.71 -3.15 -7.96
CA ARG A 57 15.52 -2.87 -6.52
C ARG A 57 14.09 -3.15 -6.06
N VAL A 58 13.07 -2.88 -6.89
CA VAL A 58 11.67 -3.26 -6.59
C VAL A 58 11.53 -4.77 -6.50
N TYR A 59 12.06 -5.53 -7.47
CA TYR A 59 12.05 -7.00 -7.41
C TYR A 59 12.80 -7.54 -6.20
N ASP A 60 14.01 -7.05 -5.92
CA ASP A 60 14.84 -7.54 -4.82
C ASP A 60 14.15 -7.28 -3.46
N SER A 61 13.70 -6.06 -3.21
CA SER A 61 13.03 -5.70 -1.95
C SER A 61 11.67 -6.38 -1.78
N GLY A 62 10.84 -6.41 -2.84
CA GLY A 62 9.57 -7.12 -2.78
C GLY A 62 9.75 -8.64 -2.63
N ARG A 63 10.80 -9.23 -3.20
CA ARG A 63 11.13 -10.64 -3.00
C ARG A 63 11.53 -10.91 -1.55
N LYS A 64 12.33 -10.04 -0.93
CA LYS A 64 12.65 -10.15 0.51
C LYS A 64 11.37 -10.16 1.33
N PHE A 65 10.46 -9.22 1.08
CA PHE A 65 9.16 -9.17 1.74
C PHE A 65 8.39 -10.50 1.62
N PHE A 66 8.26 -11.06 0.42
CA PHE A 66 7.46 -12.28 0.26
C PHE A 66 8.14 -13.60 0.64
N LYS A 67 9.47 -13.64 0.63
CA LYS A 67 10.25 -14.90 0.75
C LYS A 67 11.01 -15.02 2.07
N GLU A 68 11.42 -13.91 2.66
CA GLU A 68 12.20 -13.89 3.89
C GLU A 68 11.33 -13.67 5.13
N LEU A 69 10.22 -12.94 5.01
CA LEU A 69 9.25 -12.79 6.09
C LEU A 69 8.31 -14.00 6.13
N SER A 70 7.97 -14.41 7.35
CA SER A 70 6.93 -15.40 7.63
C SER A 70 5.53 -14.87 7.25
N GLU A 71 4.57 -15.78 7.14
CA GLU A 71 3.16 -15.39 6.90
C GLU A 71 2.62 -14.46 7.98
N ASP A 72 2.99 -14.67 9.24
CA ASP A 72 2.51 -13.84 10.33
C ASP A 72 3.17 -12.46 10.33
N GLU A 73 4.43 -12.35 9.89
CA GLU A 73 5.10 -11.06 9.62
C GLU A 73 4.41 -10.30 8.48
N LYS A 74 4.09 -10.96 7.37
CA LYS A 74 3.39 -10.29 6.27
C LYS A 74 1.98 -9.83 6.66
N LYS A 75 1.24 -10.62 7.45
CA LYS A 75 -0.13 -10.32 7.87
C LYS A 75 -0.28 -9.03 8.70
N GLN A 76 0.83 -8.48 9.20
CA GLN A 76 0.79 -7.20 9.92
C GLN A 76 0.58 -6.03 8.96
N TYR A 77 0.99 -6.19 7.72
CA TYR A 77 0.85 -5.15 6.73
C TYR A 77 -0.45 -5.30 5.95
N VAL A 78 -1.43 -6.07 6.45
CA VAL A 78 -2.65 -6.39 5.69
C VAL A 78 -3.37 -5.13 5.27
N HIS A 79 -3.71 -5.14 3.99
CA HIS A 79 -4.47 -4.13 3.29
C HIS A 79 -5.79 -4.73 2.81
N THR A 80 -6.89 -4.15 3.26
CA THR A 80 -8.26 -4.55 2.92
C THR A 80 -8.75 -4.01 1.58
N GLN A 81 -7.84 -3.68 0.67
CA GLN A 81 -8.17 -3.33 -0.72
C GLN A 81 -9.34 -2.33 -0.77
N TYR A 82 -9.11 -1.12 -0.23
CA TYR A 82 -10.03 0.03 -0.26
C TYR A 82 -11.29 -0.02 0.63
N GLU A 83 -11.57 -1.07 1.41
CA GLU A 83 -12.74 -1.09 2.32
C GLU A 83 -12.70 -0.04 3.43
N THR A 84 -11.50 0.37 3.82
CA THR A 84 -11.23 1.19 5.02
C THR A 84 -10.43 2.46 4.73
N PHE A 85 -10.40 2.91 3.46
CA PHE A 85 -9.54 4.01 2.99
C PHE A 85 -8.03 3.78 3.20
N GLU A 86 -7.62 2.55 3.51
CA GLU A 86 -6.21 2.16 3.49
C GLU A 86 -5.63 2.42 2.09
N THR A 87 -4.38 2.87 2.04
CA THR A 87 -3.75 3.36 0.80
C THR A 87 -2.65 2.44 0.27
N GLY A 88 -2.32 1.39 1.03
CA GLY A 88 -1.48 0.29 0.57
C GLY A 88 -1.09 -0.66 1.70
N GLY A 89 -0.48 -1.77 1.32
CA GLY A 89 -0.02 -2.85 2.19
C GLY A 89 -0.15 -4.22 1.50
N TYR A 90 -0.07 -5.28 2.30
CA TYR A 90 -0.11 -6.67 1.90
C TYR A 90 -1.53 -7.20 1.64
N VAL A 91 -1.72 -7.83 0.50
CA VAL A 91 -2.88 -8.66 0.18
C VAL A 91 -2.49 -10.13 0.33
N PRO A 92 -3.09 -10.87 1.28
CA PRO A 92 -2.78 -12.27 1.50
C PRO A 92 -3.10 -13.17 0.31
N LEU A 93 -2.39 -14.30 0.23
CA LEU A 93 -2.63 -15.31 -0.81
C LEU A 93 -4.11 -15.74 -0.82
N PHE A 94 -4.70 -15.80 -2.02
CA PHE A 94 -6.11 -16.10 -2.26
C PHE A 94 -7.11 -14.98 -1.94
N GLU A 95 -6.65 -13.81 -1.48
CA GLU A 95 -7.55 -12.71 -1.08
C GLU A 95 -7.60 -11.56 -2.10
N GLU A 96 -6.93 -11.70 -3.24
CA GLU A 96 -7.16 -10.83 -4.41
C GLU A 96 -8.60 -10.95 -4.90
N TYR A 97 -9.14 -9.85 -5.43
CA TYR A 97 -10.50 -9.80 -5.96
C TYR A 97 -10.83 -10.91 -6.96
N ALA A 98 -12.06 -11.43 -6.85
CA ALA A 98 -12.58 -12.44 -7.76
C ALA A 98 -13.33 -11.78 -8.93
N TYR A 99 -12.61 -11.41 -9.99
CA TYR A 99 -13.20 -10.77 -11.18
C TYR A 99 -14.25 -11.62 -11.91
N LYS A 100 -14.23 -12.95 -11.72
CA LYS A 100 -15.27 -13.86 -12.22
C LYS A 100 -15.84 -14.69 -11.08
N ALA A 101 -17.17 -14.87 -11.10
CA ALA A 101 -17.83 -15.77 -10.16
C ALA A 101 -17.27 -17.20 -10.29
N ASN A 102 -17.05 -17.86 -9.15
CA ASN A 102 -16.52 -19.23 -9.09
C ASN A 102 -15.09 -19.42 -9.59
N GLU A 103 -14.31 -18.34 -9.73
CA GLU A 103 -12.85 -18.38 -9.90
C GLU A 103 -12.14 -17.71 -8.71
N ILE A 104 -10.96 -18.20 -8.34
CA ILE A 104 -10.15 -17.67 -7.22
C ILE A 104 -8.74 -17.37 -7.72
N ALA A 105 -8.28 -16.15 -7.47
CA ALA A 105 -6.94 -15.71 -7.80
C ALA A 105 -5.91 -16.30 -6.84
N CYS A 106 -4.90 -16.99 -7.36
CA CYS A 106 -3.83 -17.63 -6.61
C CYS A 106 -2.61 -16.71 -6.61
N VAL A 107 -2.76 -15.58 -5.93
CA VAL A 107 -1.77 -14.50 -5.87
C VAL A 107 -1.81 -13.84 -4.50
N GLU A 108 -0.67 -13.36 -4.06
CA GLU A 108 -0.54 -12.38 -2.98
C GLU A 108 0.15 -11.13 -3.54
N SER A 109 -0.10 -9.96 -2.98
CA SER A 109 0.49 -8.72 -3.47
C SER A 109 0.85 -7.74 -2.37
N PHE A 110 1.70 -6.78 -2.69
CA PHE A 110 1.91 -5.58 -1.91
C PHE A 110 1.44 -4.42 -2.77
N ASP A 111 0.34 -3.81 -2.35
CA ASP A 111 -0.39 -2.77 -3.05
C ASP A 111 0.01 -1.41 -2.49
N LEU A 112 0.04 -0.39 -3.34
CA LEU A 112 0.26 0.99 -2.93
C LEU A 112 -0.35 1.95 -3.92
N VAL A 113 -0.73 3.12 -3.41
CA VAL A 113 -0.99 4.31 -4.22
C VAL A 113 0.19 5.28 -4.06
N ARG A 114 0.01 6.56 -4.39
CA ARG A 114 1.06 7.55 -4.14
C ARG A 114 1.30 7.71 -2.64
N ASP A 115 2.49 7.32 -2.19
CA ASP A 115 2.96 7.56 -0.82
C ASP A 115 3.09 9.08 -0.57
N ILE A 116 2.57 9.55 0.56
CA ILE A 116 2.70 10.94 1.01
C ILE A 116 3.86 11.01 2.00
N GLU A 117 4.87 11.81 1.70
CA GLU A 117 6.04 11.95 2.60
C GLU A 117 5.69 12.82 3.83
N GLU A 118 6.39 12.59 4.95
CA GLU A 118 6.13 13.28 6.25
C GLU A 118 6.18 14.81 6.19
N ASN A 119 6.91 15.37 5.23
CA ASN A 119 7.19 16.80 5.11
C ASN A 119 6.66 17.41 3.81
N GLU A 120 5.82 16.71 3.03
CA GLU A 120 5.17 17.32 1.87
C GLU A 120 4.21 18.40 2.36
N LYS A 121 4.70 19.65 2.46
CA LYS A 121 3.84 20.83 2.48
C LYS A 121 3.12 20.86 1.15
N ASP A 122 1.80 21.05 1.16
CA ASP A 122 1.07 21.32 -0.07
C ASP A 122 1.44 22.74 -0.55
N GLU A 123 2.59 22.83 -1.23
CA GLU A 123 3.13 24.09 -1.79
C GLU A 123 2.19 24.71 -2.85
N GLU A 124 1.17 23.98 -3.31
CA GLU A 124 0.20 24.48 -4.29
C GLU A 124 -1.05 25.13 -3.65
N ASP A 125 -1.23 25.07 -2.32
CA ASP A 125 -2.43 25.61 -1.63
C ASP A 125 -2.24 26.99 -0.97
N GLU A 126 -1.14 27.70 -1.25
CA GLU A 126 -0.99 29.10 -0.77
C GLU A 126 -2.03 30.08 -1.36
N ASN A 127 -2.79 29.69 -2.39
CA ASN A 127 -3.84 30.52 -3.00
C ASN A 127 -5.28 30.01 -2.82
N ASN A 128 -5.49 28.89 -2.11
CA ASN A 128 -6.81 28.41 -1.73
C ASN A 128 -6.92 28.45 -0.20
N GLU A 129 -7.42 29.56 0.35
CA GLU A 129 -7.75 29.70 1.78
C GLU A 129 -8.84 28.72 2.28
N THR A 130 -9.20 27.68 1.52
CA THR A 130 -10.26 26.72 1.87
C THR A 130 -10.02 25.35 1.22
N ASP A 131 -8.98 24.59 1.60
CA ASP A 131 -9.04 23.12 1.43
C ASP A 131 -8.02 22.27 2.21
N ASP A 132 -7.42 22.80 3.30
CA ASP A 132 -6.82 21.98 4.38
C ASP A 132 -7.89 21.17 5.17
N ASP A 133 -8.97 20.79 4.49
CA ASP A 133 -10.01 19.98 5.06
C ASP A 133 -9.55 18.53 5.04
N PHE A 134 -8.77 18.14 6.04
CA PHE A 134 -8.50 16.74 6.40
C PHE A 134 -9.80 15.91 6.61
N THR A 135 -10.99 16.52 6.56
CA THR A 135 -12.29 15.84 6.56
C THR A 135 -12.84 15.52 5.15
N LYS A 136 -12.23 16.03 4.08
CA LYS A 136 -12.48 15.49 2.73
C LYS A 136 -11.88 14.10 2.67
N GLN A 137 -12.75 13.09 2.56
CA GLN A 137 -12.34 11.68 2.42
C GLN A 137 -11.15 11.61 1.45
N PRO A 138 -10.00 11.04 1.85
CA PRO A 138 -8.91 10.84 0.93
C PRO A 138 -9.48 10.06 -0.24
N SER A 139 -9.33 10.60 -1.45
CA SER A 139 -9.89 9.99 -2.66
C SER A 139 -9.46 8.54 -2.84
N GLY A 140 -8.42 8.09 -2.14
CA GLY A 140 -7.77 6.79 -2.29
C GLY A 140 -6.65 6.85 -3.33
N ALA A 141 -6.37 8.02 -3.91
CA ALA A 141 -5.31 8.21 -4.92
C ALA A 141 -3.92 8.45 -4.32
N ARG A 142 -3.87 8.97 -3.10
CA ARG A 142 -2.64 9.22 -2.33
C ARG A 142 -2.88 8.88 -0.87
N GLY A 143 -1.84 8.42 -0.18
CA GLY A 143 -1.84 8.21 1.25
C GLY A 143 -0.59 7.50 1.71
N ARG A 144 -0.37 7.47 3.02
CA ARG A 144 0.81 6.84 3.61
C ARG A 144 0.72 5.32 3.50
N ILE A 145 1.80 4.70 3.08
CA ILE A 145 1.89 3.24 2.95
C ILE A 145 2.49 2.63 4.22
N ASP A 146 1.92 1.52 4.70
CA ASP A 146 2.44 0.75 5.83
C ASP A 146 3.65 -0.09 5.38
N TRP A 147 4.81 0.56 5.26
CA TRP A 147 6.04 -0.07 4.80
C TRP A 147 6.64 -1.02 5.84
N PRO A 148 7.14 -2.20 5.42
CA PRO A 148 7.71 -3.18 6.34
C PRO A 148 9.05 -2.74 6.90
N VAL A 149 9.14 -2.67 8.24
CA VAL A 149 10.38 -2.27 8.94
C VAL A 149 11.51 -3.28 8.73
N GLU A 150 11.16 -4.54 8.43
CA GLU A 150 12.10 -5.62 8.10
C GLU A 150 12.79 -5.44 6.75
N VAL A 151 12.15 -4.70 5.82
CA VAL A 151 12.65 -4.46 4.46
C VAL A 151 12.72 -2.96 4.22
N PRO A 152 13.58 -2.23 4.95
CA PRO A 152 13.61 -0.78 4.97
C PRO A 152 13.78 -0.17 3.56
N GLU A 153 14.60 -0.79 2.71
CA GLU A 153 14.84 -0.33 1.34
C GLU A 153 13.60 -0.35 0.41
N MET A 154 12.54 -1.07 0.80
CA MET A 154 11.34 -1.26 -0.04
C MET A 154 10.64 0.05 -0.36
N LYS A 155 10.46 0.92 0.66
CA LYS A 155 9.85 2.25 0.51
C LYS A 155 10.51 3.05 -0.61
N ASN A 156 11.83 3.22 -0.53
CA ASN A 156 12.57 4.01 -1.51
C ASN A 156 12.58 3.36 -2.89
N ALA A 157 12.74 2.04 -2.97
CA ALA A 157 12.72 1.33 -4.25
C ALA A 157 11.40 1.54 -5.01
N PHE A 158 10.28 1.36 -4.30
CA PHE A 158 8.94 1.50 -4.87
C PHE A 158 8.61 2.95 -5.20
N ASN A 159 8.90 3.91 -4.31
CA ASN A 159 8.61 5.33 -4.56
C ASN A 159 9.43 5.90 -5.73
N ILE A 160 10.68 5.50 -5.91
CA ILE A 160 11.49 5.90 -7.08
C ILE A 160 10.87 5.35 -8.36
N PHE A 161 10.51 4.07 -8.39
CA PHE A 161 9.87 3.45 -9.55
C PHE A 161 8.51 4.10 -9.87
N TYR A 162 7.71 4.37 -8.84
CA TYR A 162 6.39 4.98 -8.97
C TYR A 162 6.47 6.37 -9.62
N ARG A 163 7.33 7.25 -9.10
CA ARG A 163 7.55 8.59 -9.67
C ARG A 163 8.04 8.53 -11.11
N LYS A 164 8.90 7.56 -11.43
CA LYS A 164 9.35 7.37 -12.82
C LYS A 164 8.22 6.95 -13.75
N CYS A 165 7.30 6.11 -13.28
CA CYS A 165 6.11 5.75 -14.03
C CYS A 165 5.21 6.97 -14.30
N ASP A 166 5.09 7.92 -13.38
CA ASP A 166 4.33 9.14 -13.61
C ASP A 166 4.92 9.98 -14.76
N GLU A 167 6.25 10.09 -14.84
CA GLU A 167 6.93 10.75 -15.97
C GLU A 167 6.63 10.05 -17.31
N ILE A 168 6.64 8.72 -17.30
CA ILE A 168 6.36 7.91 -18.49
C ILE A 168 4.90 8.08 -18.92
N ALA A 169 3.98 8.01 -17.95
CA ALA A 169 2.55 8.15 -18.17
C ALA A 169 2.19 9.50 -18.82
N ARG A 170 2.76 10.61 -18.33
CA ARG A 170 2.57 11.94 -18.93
C ARG A 170 2.93 11.99 -20.40
N VAL A 171 4.08 11.42 -20.79
CA VAL A 171 4.51 11.38 -22.20
C VAL A 171 3.57 10.52 -23.03
N LEU A 172 3.13 9.37 -22.50
CA LEU A 172 2.19 8.50 -23.21
C LEU A 172 0.84 9.17 -23.41
N PHE A 173 0.28 9.86 -22.42
CA PHE A 173 -0.96 10.62 -22.58
C PHE A 173 -0.89 11.65 -23.71
N LEU A 174 0.19 12.42 -23.78
CA LEU A 174 0.41 13.37 -24.89
C LEU A 174 0.58 12.66 -26.23
N SER A 175 1.30 11.53 -26.24
CA SER A 175 1.58 10.75 -27.46
C SER A 175 0.32 10.08 -28.02
N PHE A 176 -0.55 9.56 -27.14
CA PHE A 176 -1.86 9.02 -27.48
C PHE A 176 -2.75 10.05 -28.17
N ALA A 177 -2.81 11.28 -27.62
CA ALA A 177 -3.59 12.35 -28.23
C ALA A 177 -3.06 12.73 -29.63
N LYS A 178 -1.73 12.85 -29.76
CA LYS A 178 -1.06 13.15 -31.04
C LYS A 178 -1.26 12.05 -32.08
N ALA A 179 -1.10 10.78 -31.70
CA ALA A 179 -1.27 9.63 -32.58
C ALA A 179 -2.70 9.53 -33.17
N LEU A 180 -3.71 10.00 -32.42
CA LEU A 180 -5.09 10.13 -32.91
C LEU A 180 -5.39 11.46 -33.59
N SER A 181 -4.42 12.38 -33.66
CA SER A 181 -4.58 13.73 -34.19
C SER A 181 -5.73 14.50 -33.52
N ILE A 182 -5.89 14.32 -32.20
CA ILE A 182 -6.84 15.08 -31.38
C ILE A 182 -6.45 16.56 -31.41
N LYS A 183 -7.44 17.46 -31.50
CA LYS A 183 -7.19 18.91 -31.57
C LYS A 183 -6.48 19.45 -30.34
N ASP A 184 -6.91 19.03 -29.15
CA ASP A 184 -6.26 19.32 -27.88
C ASP A 184 -5.26 18.20 -27.55
N GLU A 185 -3.97 18.43 -27.77
CA GLU A 185 -2.93 17.44 -27.48
C GLU A 185 -2.82 17.10 -25.99
N ARG A 186 -3.38 17.93 -25.10
CA ARG A 186 -3.45 17.70 -23.65
C ARG A 186 -4.78 17.10 -23.21
N ALA A 187 -5.64 16.66 -24.14
CA ALA A 187 -6.99 16.20 -23.83
C ALA A 187 -7.05 15.10 -22.76
N PHE A 188 -6.02 14.23 -22.69
CA PHE A 188 -5.89 13.24 -21.62
C PHE A 188 -5.03 13.73 -20.46
N GLU A 189 -3.85 14.27 -20.77
CA GLU A 189 -2.82 14.65 -19.78
C GLU A 189 -3.32 15.71 -18.78
N LYS A 190 -4.22 16.62 -19.18
CA LYS A 190 -4.76 17.65 -18.29
C LYS A 190 -5.56 17.11 -17.10
N HIS A 191 -5.97 15.84 -17.16
CA HIS A 191 -6.67 15.16 -16.08
C HIS A 191 -5.72 14.34 -15.18
N PHE A 192 -4.43 14.29 -15.53
CA PHE A 192 -3.39 13.56 -14.82
C PHE A 192 -2.57 14.51 -13.93
N SER A 193 -2.84 14.51 -12.62
CA SER A 193 -2.12 15.29 -11.61
C SER A 193 -1.51 14.40 -10.52
N ARG A 194 -0.95 15.03 -9.49
CA ARG A 194 -0.46 14.35 -8.27
C ARG A 194 -1.58 13.55 -7.59
N ASP A 195 -2.84 13.95 -7.75
CA ASP A 195 -4.07 13.33 -7.18
C ASP A 195 -4.73 12.30 -8.07
N SER A 196 -4.09 11.92 -9.16
CA SER A 196 -4.66 10.92 -10.05
C SER A 196 -4.70 9.55 -9.40
N HIS A 197 -5.82 8.86 -9.59
CA HIS A 197 -6.04 7.50 -9.12
C HIS A 197 -5.07 6.54 -9.78
N CYS A 198 -3.99 6.32 -9.08
CA CYS A 198 -2.86 5.59 -9.55
C CYS A 198 -2.49 4.58 -8.48
N ALA A 199 -2.49 3.32 -8.86
CA ALA A 199 -2.09 2.23 -7.99
C ALA A 199 -0.89 1.49 -8.60
N MET A 200 -0.10 0.87 -7.74
CA MET A 200 0.95 -0.06 -8.08
C MET A 200 0.76 -1.32 -7.26
N ARG A 201 1.06 -2.47 -7.85
CA ARG A 201 1.04 -3.77 -7.18
C ARG A 201 2.32 -4.51 -7.49
N PHE A 202 3.00 -4.98 -6.44
CA PHE A 202 4.04 -5.99 -6.57
C PHE A 202 3.46 -7.34 -6.19
N MET A 203 3.30 -8.23 -7.17
CA MET A 203 2.52 -9.46 -7.02
C MET A 203 3.41 -10.69 -7.07
N ARG A 204 3.17 -11.64 -6.17
CA ARG A 204 3.78 -12.98 -6.16
C ARG A 204 2.72 -14.04 -6.47
N TYR A 205 3.03 -14.86 -7.46
CA TYR A 205 2.28 -16.06 -7.81
C TYR A 205 3.12 -17.27 -7.38
N PRO A 206 2.71 -18.01 -6.35
CA PRO A 206 3.41 -19.22 -5.93
C PRO A 206 3.41 -20.27 -7.05
N ASN A 207 4.48 -21.05 -7.12
CA ASN A 207 4.55 -22.23 -7.99
C ASN A 207 3.52 -23.28 -7.54
N ASN A 208 3.11 -24.14 -8.46
CA ASN A 208 2.16 -25.20 -8.19
C ASN A 208 2.89 -26.42 -7.57
N ASP A 209 3.41 -26.29 -6.35
CA ASP A 209 4.19 -27.33 -5.64
C ASP A 209 3.33 -28.50 -5.10
N ASN A 210 2.44 -29.05 -5.94
CA ASN A 210 1.78 -30.33 -5.66
C ASN A 210 2.71 -31.56 -5.81
N ASN A 211 4.00 -31.38 -6.13
CA ASN A 211 4.93 -32.48 -6.39
C ASN A 211 6.14 -32.61 -5.44
N ASN A 212 6.38 -31.68 -4.49
CA ASN A 212 7.62 -31.68 -3.69
C ASN A 212 7.45 -31.73 -2.16
N ASN A 213 6.28 -32.10 -1.62
CA ASN A 213 6.18 -32.47 -0.20
C ASN A 213 6.65 -33.91 0.04
N ASN A 214 7.98 -34.09 0.11
CA ASN A 214 8.65 -35.25 0.68
C ASN A 214 8.68 -35.20 2.23
N ASN A 215 7.60 -34.72 2.88
CA ASN A 215 7.36 -34.96 4.29
C ASN A 215 6.38 -36.12 4.44
N ASN A 216 6.92 -37.28 4.80
CA ASN A 216 6.27 -38.58 4.80
C ASN A 216 5.14 -38.77 5.85
N ASN A 217 4.56 -37.70 6.41
CA ASN A 217 3.49 -37.83 7.41
C ASN A 217 2.15 -37.10 7.08
N ASP A 218 2.07 -36.34 5.99
CA ASP A 218 0.81 -35.68 5.57
C ASP A 218 0.20 -36.24 4.27
N LYS A 219 0.31 -37.57 4.06
CA LYS A 219 -0.41 -38.30 2.99
C LYS A 219 -1.90 -38.49 3.28
N LYS A 220 -2.56 -37.49 3.86
CA LYS A 220 -4.02 -37.47 4.10
C LYS A 220 -4.62 -36.09 3.81
N LYS A 221 -4.48 -35.58 2.58
CA LYS A 221 -5.38 -34.54 2.04
C LYS A 221 -5.34 -34.39 0.51
N ASN A 222 -5.12 -35.46 -0.25
CA ASN A 222 -5.65 -35.51 -1.62
C ASN A 222 -7.17 -35.75 -1.54
N LYS A 223 -7.92 -34.74 -1.09
CA LYS A 223 -9.34 -34.64 -1.45
C LYS A 223 -9.35 -34.46 -2.97
N SER A 224 -10.00 -35.38 -3.68
CA SER A 224 -10.41 -35.12 -5.05
C SER A 224 -11.14 -33.77 -5.06
N LYS A 225 -10.60 -32.76 -5.76
CA LYS A 225 -11.34 -31.51 -5.99
C LYS A 225 -12.71 -31.89 -6.53
N SER A 226 -13.76 -31.56 -5.77
CA SER A 226 -15.12 -31.86 -6.18
C SER A 226 -15.43 -31.02 -7.43
N SER A 227 -16.35 -31.47 -8.29
CA SER A 227 -16.80 -30.66 -9.43
C SER A 227 -17.44 -29.32 -9.02
N ASP A 228 -17.67 -29.13 -7.71
CA ASP A 228 -18.30 -27.94 -7.13
C ASP A 228 -17.29 -26.93 -6.55
N ASP A 229 -16.00 -27.25 -6.51
CA ASP A 229 -14.97 -26.33 -5.99
C ASP A 229 -14.74 -25.16 -6.95
N ALA A 230 -14.37 -23.99 -6.42
CA ALA A 230 -14.03 -22.85 -7.26
C ALA A 230 -12.75 -23.12 -8.06
N LYS A 231 -12.69 -22.58 -9.27
CA LYS A 231 -11.54 -22.77 -10.15
C LYS A 231 -10.43 -21.81 -9.76
N GLU A 232 -9.33 -22.37 -9.30
CA GLU A 232 -8.08 -21.64 -9.04
C GLU A 232 -7.42 -21.20 -10.36
N VAL A 233 -7.16 -19.90 -10.48
CA VAL A 233 -6.46 -19.25 -11.60
C VAL A 233 -5.35 -18.35 -11.04
N GLY A 234 -4.45 -17.82 -11.88
CA GLY A 234 -3.54 -16.76 -11.40
C GLY A 234 -4.34 -15.50 -11.09
N VAL A 235 -5.00 -14.96 -12.13
CA VAL A 235 -6.02 -13.91 -12.07
C VAL A 235 -7.00 -14.17 -13.20
N SER A 236 -8.30 -14.07 -12.94
CA SER A 236 -9.36 -14.26 -13.94
C SER A 236 -9.23 -13.27 -15.10
N GLU A 237 -9.85 -13.59 -16.24
CA GLU A 237 -9.94 -12.62 -17.35
C GLU A 237 -10.72 -11.37 -16.95
N HIS A 238 -10.13 -10.20 -17.19
CA HIS A 238 -10.72 -8.89 -16.92
C HIS A 238 -10.10 -7.81 -17.83
N THR A 239 -10.64 -6.59 -17.73
CA THR A 239 -9.99 -5.35 -18.18
C THR A 239 -9.75 -4.46 -16.97
N ASP A 240 -8.75 -3.59 -17.06
CA ASP A 240 -8.42 -2.60 -16.01
C ASP A 240 -9.31 -1.36 -16.14
N PHE A 241 -9.43 -0.58 -15.06
CA PHE A 241 -10.42 0.49 -14.94
C PHE A 241 -9.87 1.88 -15.25
N GLU A 242 -8.56 2.05 -15.14
CA GLU A 242 -7.82 3.31 -15.29
C GLU A 242 -7.73 3.72 -16.78
N MET A 243 -6.68 4.47 -17.16
CA MET A 243 -6.46 4.85 -18.56
C MET A 243 -5.54 3.87 -19.29
N MET A 244 -4.49 3.41 -18.62
CA MET A 244 -3.52 2.44 -19.14
C MET A 244 -2.78 1.74 -18.00
N THR A 245 -2.24 0.56 -18.27
CA THR A 245 -1.50 -0.23 -17.29
C THR A 245 -0.11 -0.58 -17.81
N PHE A 246 0.91 -0.38 -16.97
CA PHE A 246 2.27 -0.86 -17.22
C PHE A 246 2.48 -2.19 -16.51
N LEU A 247 2.97 -3.17 -17.25
CA LEU A 247 3.14 -4.53 -16.79
C LEU A 247 4.61 -4.95 -17.00
N HIS A 248 5.25 -5.38 -15.92
CA HIS A 248 6.56 -6.02 -15.95
C HIS A 248 6.48 -7.38 -15.24
N GLN A 249 7.03 -8.44 -15.82
CA GLN A 249 7.02 -9.77 -15.23
C GLN A 249 8.33 -10.51 -15.49
N ASN A 250 8.75 -11.33 -14.52
CA ASN A 250 9.98 -12.09 -14.59
C ASN A 250 9.80 -13.55 -15.09
N GLU A 251 8.54 -14.00 -15.23
CA GLU A 251 8.21 -15.37 -15.62
C GLU A 251 6.86 -15.40 -16.34
N ARG A 252 6.63 -16.44 -17.13
CA ARG A 252 5.40 -16.63 -17.92
C ARG A 252 4.18 -16.79 -17.02
N GLY A 253 3.04 -16.28 -17.49
CA GLY A 253 1.74 -16.47 -16.83
C GLY A 253 0.69 -15.47 -17.27
N LEU A 254 1.09 -14.24 -17.63
CA LEU A 254 0.18 -13.24 -18.19
C LEU A 254 -0.14 -13.54 -19.66
N TYR A 255 -1.42 -13.51 -19.99
CA TYR A 255 -1.93 -13.56 -21.36
C TYR A 255 -2.80 -12.35 -21.65
N VAL A 256 -2.58 -11.73 -22.80
CA VAL A 256 -3.34 -10.60 -23.32
C VAL A 256 -4.10 -11.01 -24.57
N LYS A 257 -5.35 -10.59 -24.69
CA LYS A 257 -6.19 -10.92 -25.84
C LYS A 257 -5.96 -9.90 -26.95
N LYS A 258 -5.49 -10.37 -28.10
CA LYS A 258 -5.48 -9.57 -29.32
C LYS A 258 -6.90 -9.14 -29.70
N ARG A 259 -7.02 -8.09 -30.49
CA ARG A 259 -8.28 -7.68 -31.11
C ARG A 259 -8.74 -8.71 -32.13
N ARG A 260 -10.06 -8.81 -32.30
CA ARG A 260 -10.67 -9.60 -33.37
C ARG A 260 -10.13 -9.14 -34.73
N GLY A 261 -9.90 -10.11 -35.62
CA GLY A 261 -9.63 -9.84 -37.03
C GLY A 261 -10.81 -9.12 -37.72
N LYS A 262 -10.66 -8.82 -39.00
CA LYS A 262 -11.73 -8.16 -39.79
C LYS A 262 -13.00 -9.02 -39.93
N ASN A 263 -12.90 -10.34 -39.69
CA ASN A 263 -14.04 -11.24 -39.61
C ASN A 263 -14.71 -11.15 -38.23
N ARG A 264 -16.01 -10.81 -38.22
CA ARG A 264 -16.78 -10.65 -36.98
C ARG A 264 -16.95 -11.94 -36.17
N ASP A 265 -16.75 -13.09 -36.82
CA ASP A 265 -16.93 -14.43 -36.27
C ASP A 265 -15.65 -14.99 -35.60
N GLU A 266 -14.50 -14.33 -35.78
CA GLU A 266 -13.24 -14.73 -35.16
C GLU A 266 -13.09 -14.08 -33.79
N GLU A 267 -12.90 -14.87 -32.73
CA GLU A 267 -12.45 -14.33 -31.45
C GLU A 267 -10.99 -13.89 -31.50
N GLY A 268 -10.65 -12.86 -30.72
CA GLY A 268 -9.28 -12.44 -30.53
C GLY A 268 -8.45 -13.57 -29.91
N GLU A 269 -7.27 -13.82 -30.46
CA GLU A 269 -6.34 -14.84 -29.97
C GLU A 269 -5.69 -14.38 -28.64
N TRP A 270 -5.52 -15.32 -27.70
CA TRP A 270 -4.73 -15.10 -26.50
C TRP A 270 -3.23 -15.20 -26.80
N MET A 271 -2.49 -14.14 -26.51
CA MET A 271 -1.05 -14.06 -26.64
C MET A 271 -0.41 -14.10 -25.25
N SER A 272 0.62 -14.95 -25.07
CA SER A 272 1.50 -14.88 -23.90
C SER A 272 2.26 -13.56 -23.91
N ALA A 273 2.18 -12.80 -22.82
CA ALA A 273 2.95 -11.57 -22.70
C ALA A 273 4.46 -11.88 -22.57
N PRO A 274 5.36 -10.96 -22.99
CA PRO A 274 6.80 -11.15 -22.90
C PRO A 274 7.28 -11.34 -21.46
N VAL A 275 8.32 -12.15 -21.28
CA VAL A 275 9.08 -12.25 -20.04
C VAL A 275 10.27 -11.32 -20.13
N LEU A 276 10.47 -10.50 -19.10
CA LEU A 276 11.51 -9.48 -19.05
C LEU A 276 12.53 -9.84 -17.97
N GLN A 277 13.79 -9.48 -18.19
CA GLN A 277 14.77 -9.53 -17.11
C GLN A 277 14.42 -8.46 -16.06
N GLU A 278 14.66 -8.74 -14.79
CA GLU A 278 14.25 -7.88 -13.67
C GLU A 278 15.00 -6.52 -13.64
N ASP A 279 15.91 -6.30 -14.57
CA ASP A 279 16.67 -5.07 -14.74
C ASP A 279 16.48 -4.44 -16.14
N GLU A 280 15.54 -4.94 -16.95
CA GLU A 280 15.16 -4.33 -18.21
C GLU A 280 14.15 -3.20 -18.01
N ALA A 281 14.48 -2.00 -18.48
CA ALA A 281 13.59 -0.84 -18.49
C ALA A 281 12.52 -0.94 -19.60
N LYS A 282 11.73 -2.02 -19.60
CA LYS A 282 10.69 -2.32 -20.58
C LYS A 282 9.36 -2.62 -19.87
N PHE A 283 8.25 -2.33 -20.55
CA PHE A 283 6.92 -2.69 -20.08
C PHE A 283 6.07 -3.22 -21.21
N LEU A 284 5.17 -4.15 -20.91
CA LEU A 284 3.97 -4.29 -21.71
C LEU A 284 2.99 -3.17 -21.27
N VAL A 285 2.49 -2.40 -22.22
CA VAL A 285 1.49 -1.36 -21.98
C VAL A 285 0.16 -1.79 -22.60
N ILE A 286 -0.86 -1.90 -21.75
CA ILE A 286 -2.23 -2.17 -22.17
C ILE A 286 -3.12 -0.94 -21.96
N ILE A 287 -4.16 -0.83 -22.77
CA ILE A 287 -5.20 0.19 -22.63
C ILE A 287 -6.28 -0.33 -21.68
N SER A 288 -6.87 0.59 -20.91
CA SER A 288 -7.87 0.32 -19.87
C SER A 288 -9.20 1.02 -20.17
N ASP A 289 -10.25 0.67 -19.43
CA ASP A 289 -11.64 1.08 -19.68
C ASP A 289 -11.80 2.62 -19.78
N GLY A 290 -11.07 3.39 -18.97
CA GLY A 290 -11.19 4.85 -18.95
C GLY A 290 -10.72 5.52 -20.23
N LEU A 291 -9.61 5.06 -20.83
CA LEU A 291 -9.11 5.63 -22.08
C LEU A 291 -9.92 5.13 -23.28
N GLU A 292 -10.45 3.91 -23.22
CA GLU A 292 -11.46 3.45 -24.18
C GLU A 292 -12.70 4.37 -24.17
N ALA A 293 -13.21 4.70 -23.00
CA ALA A 293 -14.35 5.60 -22.85
C ALA A 293 -14.05 7.01 -23.41
N PHE A 294 -12.91 7.61 -23.06
CA PHE A 294 -12.47 8.89 -23.62
C PHE A 294 -12.40 8.89 -25.16
N THR A 295 -11.94 7.79 -25.76
CA THR A 295 -11.77 7.68 -27.21
C THR A 295 -12.97 7.06 -27.94
N ASN A 296 -14.07 6.84 -27.21
CA ASN A 296 -15.30 6.22 -27.70
C ASN A 296 -15.06 4.86 -28.39
N GLY A 297 -14.12 4.05 -27.89
CA GLY A 297 -13.76 2.74 -28.46
C GLY A 297 -12.74 2.78 -29.61
N THR A 298 -12.07 3.91 -29.84
CA THR A 298 -11.00 4.01 -30.85
C THR A 298 -9.72 3.36 -30.33
N TYR A 299 -9.30 3.72 -29.12
CA TYR A 299 -8.51 2.82 -28.29
C TYR A 299 -9.46 1.90 -27.53
N LYS A 300 -9.04 0.66 -27.32
CA LYS A 300 -9.89 -0.39 -26.72
C LYS A 300 -9.17 -1.01 -25.55
N ALA A 301 -9.87 -1.16 -24.44
CA ALA A 301 -9.39 -1.85 -23.27
C ALA A 301 -8.99 -3.29 -23.65
N THR A 302 -7.88 -3.76 -23.08
CA THR A 302 -7.30 -5.06 -23.45
C THR A 302 -7.69 -6.13 -22.44
N PRO A 303 -8.54 -7.11 -22.81
CA PRO A 303 -8.80 -8.24 -21.94
C PRO A 303 -7.52 -9.00 -21.68
N HIS A 304 -7.25 -9.31 -20.42
CA HIS A 304 -6.05 -10.04 -20.02
C HIS A 304 -6.36 -10.98 -18.85
N ARG A 305 -5.54 -12.01 -18.67
CA ARG A 305 -5.68 -13.01 -17.61
C ARG A 305 -4.31 -13.51 -17.17
N VAL A 306 -4.25 -14.10 -15.98
CA VAL A 306 -3.04 -14.77 -15.51
C VAL A 306 -3.32 -16.24 -15.23
N GLU A 307 -2.55 -17.12 -15.85
CA GLU A 307 -2.54 -18.54 -15.56
C GLU A 307 -1.63 -18.83 -14.37
N ARG A 308 -1.91 -19.92 -13.64
CA ARG A 308 -1.05 -20.33 -12.54
C ARG A 308 0.31 -20.75 -13.09
N PRO A 309 1.42 -20.28 -12.51
CA PRO A 309 2.72 -20.72 -12.96
C PRO A 309 2.95 -22.20 -12.62
N GLU A 310 3.40 -22.97 -13.61
CA GLU A 310 3.59 -24.41 -13.46
C GLU A 310 4.91 -24.77 -12.75
N ASN A 311 6.01 -24.08 -13.09
CA ASN A 311 7.36 -24.53 -12.76
C ASN A 311 8.14 -23.60 -11.82
N ARG A 312 7.89 -22.29 -11.90
CA ARG A 312 8.64 -21.25 -11.19
C ARG A 312 7.69 -20.23 -10.62
N GLU A 313 8.01 -19.72 -9.43
CA GLU A 313 7.29 -18.57 -8.91
C GLU A 313 7.40 -17.40 -9.88
N ARG A 314 6.29 -16.70 -10.07
CA ARG A 314 6.24 -15.50 -10.91
C ARG A 314 6.08 -14.28 -10.03
N PHE A 315 6.91 -13.28 -10.26
CA PHE A 315 6.76 -11.95 -9.71
C PHE A 315 6.40 -10.98 -10.83
N SER A 316 5.54 -10.02 -10.53
CA SER A 316 5.21 -8.95 -11.47
C SER A 316 5.01 -7.62 -10.77
N ILE A 317 5.39 -6.56 -11.48
CA ILE A 317 5.05 -5.19 -11.14
C ILE A 317 3.91 -4.76 -12.07
N VAL A 318 2.82 -4.28 -11.49
CA VAL A 318 1.67 -3.72 -12.21
C VAL A 318 1.52 -2.26 -11.78
N ARG A 319 1.42 -1.33 -12.73
CA ARG A 319 1.18 0.09 -12.45
C ARG A 319 -0.01 0.59 -13.26
N PHE A 320 -1.10 0.91 -12.56
CA PHE A 320 -2.36 1.37 -13.12
C PHE A 320 -2.43 2.90 -13.19
N ASN A 321 -2.41 3.49 -14.38
CA ASN A 321 -2.34 4.94 -14.55
C ASN A 321 -3.73 5.51 -14.83
N GLY A 322 -4.41 6.01 -13.80
CA GLY A 322 -5.71 6.68 -13.92
C GLY A 322 -5.57 8.21 -13.97
N VAL A 323 -6.70 8.89 -13.80
CA VAL A 323 -6.82 10.35 -13.72
C VAL A 323 -7.41 10.76 -12.37
N ASN A 324 -7.58 12.06 -12.12
CA ASN A 324 -8.16 12.56 -10.86
C ASN A 324 -9.55 11.97 -10.61
N ALA A 325 -9.86 11.69 -9.34
CA ALA A 325 -11.07 11.01 -8.87
C ALA A 325 -12.36 11.52 -9.54
N GLU A 326 -12.54 12.83 -9.51
CA GLU A 326 -13.74 13.55 -10.00
C GLU A 326 -13.78 13.73 -11.53
N THR A 327 -12.74 13.28 -12.24
CA THR A 327 -12.69 13.39 -13.69
C THR A 327 -13.83 12.60 -14.30
N GLN A 328 -14.66 13.30 -15.09
CA GLN A 328 -15.76 12.71 -15.84
C GLN A 328 -15.22 11.90 -17.02
N VAL A 329 -15.30 10.57 -16.97
CA VAL A 329 -14.66 9.68 -17.96
C VAL A 329 -15.51 9.51 -19.23
N ASN A 330 -15.86 10.61 -19.90
CA ASN A 330 -16.79 10.63 -21.03
C ASN A 330 -16.09 10.66 -22.40
N PRO A 331 -16.75 10.19 -23.49
CA PRO A 331 -16.26 10.36 -24.85
C PRO A 331 -15.90 11.82 -25.16
N LEU A 332 -14.67 12.06 -25.60
CA LEU A 332 -14.21 13.40 -25.96
C LEU A 332 -14.91 13.90 -27.23
N PRO A 333 -15.06 15.24 -27.40
CA PRO A 333 -15.73 15.82 -28.56
C PRO A 333 -15.19 15.34 -29.91
N ASP A 334 -13.89 15.12 -30.04
CA ASP A 334 -13.24 14.63 -31.27
C ASP A 334 -13.74 13.24 -31.72
N PHE A 335 -14.34 12.47 -30.81
CA PHE A 335 -14.87 11.12 -31.08
C PHE A 335 -16.41 11.04 -31.11
N VAL A 336 -17.09 12.20 -31.06
CA VAL A 336 -18.56 12.30 -31.09
C VAL A 336 -18.98 13.13 -32.31
N GLY A 337 -19.91 12.62 -33.13
CA GLY A 337 -20.38 13.31 -34.34
C GLY A 337 -21.68 12.75 -34.91
N ALA A 338 -22.19 13.34 -35.99
CA ALA A 338 -23.54 13.06 -36.54
C ALA A 338 -23.84 11.57 -36.85
N LYS A 339 -22.81 10.74 -37.05
CA LYS A 339 -22.94 9.30 -37.35
C LYS A 339 -22.49 8.37 -36.23
N ARG A 340 -21.81 8.87 -35.20
CA ARG A 340 -21.29 8.07 -34.07
C ARG A 340 -22.01 8.53 -32.82
N LYS A 341 -22.93 7.70 -32.31
CA LYS A 341 -23.64 8.00 -31.06
C LYS A 341 -22.60 8.17 -29.95
N ARG A 342 -22.88 9.08 -29.02
CA ARG A 342 -22.19 9.09 -27.72
C ARG A 342 -22.37 7.68 -27.13
N GLY A 343 -21.29 7.05 -26.69
CA GLY A 343 -21.40 5.91 -25.78
C GLY A 343 -22.23 6.30 -24.55
N GLU A 344 -22.66 5.33 -23.74
CA GLU A 344 -23.30 5.66 -22.46
C GLU A 344 -22.40 6.61 -21.66
N ALA A 345 -22.99 7.63 -21.04
CA ALA A 345 -22.23 8.55 -20.20
C ALA A 345 -21.63 7.74 -19.05
N MET A 346 -20.30 7.74 -18.96
CA MET A 346 -19.61 7.10 -17.84
C MET A 346 -19.57 8.08 -16.66
N THR A 347 -19.42 7.48 -15.49
CA THR A 347 -19.30 8.12 -14.19
C THR A 347 -17.92 8.74 -13.98
N THR A 348 -17.62 9.24 -12.76
CA THR A 348 -16.28 9.70 -12.39
C THR A 348 -15.23 8.57 -12.46
N GLN A 349 -13.94 8.88 -12.47
CA GLN A 349 -12.88 7.87 -12.39
C GLN A 349 -13.01 7.02 -11.11
N LEU A 350 -13.29 7.67 -9.98
CA LEU A 350 -13.46 6.99 -8.70
C LEU A 350 -14.66 6.04 -8.71
N ASP A 351 -15.80 6.47 -9.25
CA ASP A 351 -16.99 5.63 -9.33
C ASP A 351 -16.78 4.42 -10.27
N LEU A 352 -16.03 4.61 -11.36
CA LEU A 352 -15.69 3.53 -12.29
C LEU A 352 -14.89 2.43 -11.57
N ILE A 353 -13.85 2.82 -10.85
CA ILE A 353 -13.01 1.90 -10.04
C ILE A 353 -13.88 1.24 -8.96
N THR A 354 -14.56 2.06 -8.15
CA THR A 354 -15.33 1.59 -6.97
C THR A 354 -16.44 0.62 -7.35
N THR A 355 -17.16 0.87 -8.45
CA THR A 355 -18.27 0.01 -8.88
C THR A 355 -17.78 -1.39 -9.26
N LYS A 356 -16.69 -1.47 -10.01
CA LYS A 356 -16.11 -2.73 -10.50
C LYS A 356 -15.43 -3.51 -9.38
N VAL A 357 -14.67 -2.82 -8.53
CA VAL A 357 -14.05 -3.38 -7.32
C VAL A 357 -15.12 -3.99 -6.40
N LYS A 358 -16.21 -3.27 -6.12
CA LYS A 358 -17.31 -3.79 -5.28
C LYS A 358 -17.95 -5.05 -5.83
N GLU A 359 -17.95 -5.26 -7.16
CA GLU A 359 -18.46 -6.49 -7.76
C GLU A 359 -17.50 -7.67 -7.54
N ALA A 360 -16.21 -7.44 -7.77
CA ALA A 360 -15.20 -8.47 -7.62
C ALA A 360 -14.97 -8.86 -6.14
N ASP A 361 -15.07 -7.91 -5.21
CA ASP A 361 -15.09 -8.15 -3.76
C ASP A 361 -16.30 -9.00 -3.33
N ARG A 362 -17.50 -8.67 -3.83
CA ARG A 362 -18.72 -9.45 -3.57
C ARG A 362 -18.55 -10.91 -4.00
N ASN A 363 -17.92 -11.16 -5.15
CA ASN A 363 -17.64 -12.52 -5.61
C ASN A 363 -16.70 -13.27 -4.65
N LEU A 364 -15.65 -12.62 -4.16
CA LEU A 364 -14.69 -13.22 -3.21
C LEU A 364 -15.40 -13.59 -1.89
N LYS A 365 -16.17 -12.67 -1.31
CA LYS A 365 -16.93 -12.91 -0.08
C LYS A 365 -17.97 -14.02 -0.24
N ASP A 366 -18.60 -14.11 -1.41
CA ASP A 366 -19.53 -15.18 -1.73
C ASP A 366 -18.86 -16.55 -1.77
N LEU A 367 -17.60 -16.65 -2.22
CA LEU A 367 -16.84 -17.89 -2.23
C LEU A 367 -16.54 -18.39 -0.81
N VAL A 368 -16.17 -17.47 0.09
CA VAL A 368 -15.95 -17.78 1.52
C VAL A 368 -17.26 -18.25 2.15
N LYS A 369 -18.34 -17.48 1.96
CA LYS A 369 -19.67 -17.81 2.51
C LYS A 369 -20.20 -19.17 2.04
N ARG A 370 -19.94 -19.53 0.77
CA ARG A 370 -20.36 -20.82 0.19
C ARG A 370 -19.38 -21.96 0.48
N LYS A 371 -18.32 -21.73 1.26
CA LYS A 371 -17.25 -22.71 1.57
C LYS A 371 -16.57 -23.26 0.31
N LYS A 372 -16.47 -22.43 -0.73
CA LYS A 372 -15.75 -22.73 -1.98
C LYS A 372 -14.38 -22.07 -2.04
N HIS A 373 -14.06 -21.24 -1.05
CA HIS A 373 -12.77 -20.60 -0.87
C HIS A 373 -11.79 -21.50 -0.09
N PRO A 374 -10.47 -21.50 -0.40
CA PRO A 374 -9.48 -22.28 0.34
C PRO A 374 -9.37 -21.91 1.82
N LYS A 375 -9.61 -20.64 2.16
CA LYS A 375 -9.65 -20.13 3.54
C LYS A 375 -11.08 -20.18 4.10
N GLU A 376 -11.20 -20.51 5.38
CA GLU A 376 -12.49 -20.51 6.11
C GLU A 376 -13.02 -19.09 6.35
N ALA A 377 -12.11 -18.12 6.49
CA ALA A 377 -12.38 -16.70 6.57
C ALA A 377 -11.24 -15.92 5.88
N LEU A 378 -11.52 -14.69 5.45
CA LEU A 378 -10.49 -13.77 4.98
C LEU A 378 -9.63 -13.31 6.16
N THR A 379 -8.42 -12.86 5.89
CA THR A 379 -7.50 -12.38 6.92
C THR A 379 -8.06 -11.10 7.51
N ALA A 380 -8.20 -11.06 8.84
CA ALA A 380 -8.65 -9.87 9.54
C ALA A 380 -7.54 -8.81 9.55
N ASN A 381 -7.93 -7.55 9.53
CA ASN A 381 -7.00 -6.46 9.78
C ASN A 381 -6.39 -6.57 11.19
N PRO A 382 -5.09 -6.26 11.33
CA PRO A 382 -4.48 -6.15 12.64
C PRO A 382 -5.11 -4.98 13.41
N GLU A 383 -5.25 -5.16 14.72
CA GLU A 383 -5.63 -4.08 15.62
C GLU A 383 -4.39 -3.19 15.83
N ARG A 384 -4.53 -1.88 15.67
CA ARG A 384 -3.40 -0.96 15.74
C ARG A 384 -3.48 -0.10 17.00
N PHE A 385 -2.31 0.14 17.59
CA PHE A 385 -2.12 0.96 18.77
C PHE A 385 -0.95 1.90 18.52
N ALA A 386 -0.98 3.05 19.15
CA ALA A 386 0.16 3.94 19.20
C ALA A 386 0.41 4.34 20.64
N GLN A 387 1.69 4.33 21.02
CA GLN A 387 2.17 4.66 22.33
C GLN A 387 3.14 5.84 22.21
N LEU A 388 3.01 6.82 23.11
CA LEU A 388 3.89 7.98 23.18
C LEU A 388 4.71 7.97 24.46
N LEU A 389 6.04 7.96 24.32
CA LEU A 389 6.97 8.32 25.39
C LEU A 389 7.32 9.81 25.28
N ILE A 390 7.28 10.51 26.40
CA ILE A 390 7.66 11.92 26.45
C ILE A 390 8.96 12.03 27.24
N LEU A 391 10.02 12.46 26.56
CA LEU A 391 11.34 12.68 27.13
C LEU A 391 11.62 14.17 27.29
N ALA A 392 12.34 14.53 28.34
CA ALA A 392 12.79 15.90 28.58
C ALA A 392 14.15 15.92 29.26
N LYS A 393 14.95 16.95 28.98
CA LYS A 393 16.11 17.30 29.82
C LYS A 393 15.71 18.34 30.86
N ASP A 394 16.21 18.17 32.08
CA ASP A 394 16.19 19.25 33.07
C ASP A 394 17.37 20.21 32.90
N ASP A 395 17.45 21.22 33.78
CA ASP A 395 18.48 22.25 33.76
C ASP A 395 19.89 21.69 34.02
N ASP A 396 19.98 20.52 34.67
CA ASP A 396 21.22 19.78 34.94
C ASP A 396 21.57 18.77 33.83
N ALA A 397 20.88 18.86 32.68
CA ALA A 397 21.00 17.99 31.52
C ALA A 397 20.69 16.49 31.81
N GLN A 398 19.95 16.20 32.88
CA GLN A 398 19.49 14.86 33.21
C GLN A 398 18.20 14.52 32.45
N TRP A 399 18.18 13.32 31.88
CA TRP A 399 17.02 12.84 31.13
C TRP A 399 15.92 12.34 32.05
N HIS A 400 14.70 12.77 31.72
CA HIS A 400 13.48 12.37 32.38
C HIS A 400 12.49 11.80 31.36
N ILE A 401 11.63 10.90 31.83
CA ILE A 401 10.51 10.34 31.07
C ILE A 401 9.20 10.57 31.82
N CYS A 402 8.15 10.95 31.09
CA CYS A 402 6.80 11.01 31.62
C CYS A 402 6.07 9.72 31.26
N LEU A 403 5.59 9.00 32.28
CA LEU A 403 4.86 7.74 32.14
C LEU A 403 3.44 7.85 32.68
N ALA A 404 2.55 7.07 32.11
CA ALA A 404 1.13 6.97 32.44
C ALA A 404 0.88 5.86 33.47
N LEU A 405 0.49 6.20 34.71
CA LEU A 405 -0.01 5.25 35.70
C LEU A 405 -1.51 5.01 35.50
N HIS A 406 -1.90 3.80 35.11
CA HIS A 406 -3.30 3.46 34.88
C HIS A 406 -4.04 3.14 36.18
N LYS A 407 -5.24 3.69 36.35
CA LYS A 407 -6.12 3.45 37.51
C LYS A 407 -7.19 2.40 37.28
N SER A 408 -7.40 2.01 36.03
CA SER A 408 -8.41 1.05 35.61
C SER A 408 -8.07 0.47 34.24
N GLY A 409 -8.82 -0.52 33.78
CA GLY A 409 -8.59 -1.17 32.50
C GLY A 409 -7.53 -2.27 32.58
N GLU A 410 -7.02 -2.67 31.42
CA GLU A 410 -6.08 -3.79 31.28
C GLU A 410 -4.74 -3.54 31.99
N PHE A 411 -4.29 -2.29 31.99
CA PHE A 411 -3.01 -1.89 32.59
C PHE A 411 -3.15 -1.39 34.03
N ALA A 412 -4.27 -1.65 34.72
CA ALA A 412 -4.53 -1.12 36.06
C ALA A 412 -3.34 -1.35 37.01
N GLU A 413 -2.95 -0.29 37.71
CA GLU A 413 -1.81 -0.25 38.64
C GLU A 413 -0.43 -0.39 38.00
N ARG A 414 -0.32 -0.33 36.67
CA ARG A 414 0.96 -0.35 35.93
C ARG A 414 1.29 0.97 35.27
N TYR A 415 2.57 1.19 35.01
CA TYR A 415 3.08 2.29 34.18
C TYR A 415 3.24 1.83 32.72
N THR A 416 2.86 2.70 31.79
CA THR A 416 3.15 2.58 30.35
C THR A 416 3.47 3.97 29.79
N GLY A 417 3.70 4.07 28.48
CA GLY A 417 3.57 5.30 27.71
C GLY A 417 2.11 5.69 27.54
N PHE A 418 1.86 6.82 26.87
CA PHE A 418 0.48 7.23 26.58
C PHE A 418 -0.04 6.42 25.39
N ILE A 419 -0.76 5.35 25.69
CA ILE A 419 -1.28 4.39 24.70
C ILE A 419 -2.70 4.72 24.26
N GLY A 420 -2.95 4.63 22.96
CA GLY A 420 -4.27 4.77 22.34
C GLY A 420 -4.48 3.76 21.22
N LYS A 421 -5.71 3.26 21.07
CA LYS A 421 -6.11 2.49 19.89
C LYS A 421 -6.18 3.39 18.67
N VAL A 422 -5.81 2.86 17.52
CA VAL A 422 -5.72 3.55 16.24
C VAL A 422 -6.56 2.81 15.20
N GLU A 423 -7.44 3.49 14.48
CA GLU A 423 -8.40 2.85 13.56
C GLU A 423 -7.81 2.61 12.16
N THR A 424 -6.93 3.51 11.68
CA THR A 424 -6.26 3.40 10.38
C THR A 424 -4.78 3.80 10.43
N TRP A 425 -3.96 3.40 9.45
CA TRP A 425 -2.57 3.89 9.34
C TRP A 425 -2.49 5.41 9.08
N TYR A 426 -3.51 6.00 8.44
CA TYR A 426 -3.66 7.45 8.32
C TYR A 426 -3.72 8.12 9.69
N ASP A 427 -4.31 7.42 10.66
CA ASP A 427 -4.44 7.95 12.00
C ASP A 427 -3.07 8.11 12.66
N ILE A 428 -2.10 7.22 12.48
CA ILE A 428 -0.80 7.26 13.19
C ILE A 428 -0.10 8.62 13.13
N ASN A 429 -0.38 9.44 12.10
CA ASN A 429 0.12 10.82 12.03
C ASN A 429 -0.96 11.93 12.12
N ALA A 430 -2.24 11.69 11.80
CA ALA A 430 -3.29 12.73 11.89
C ALA A 430 -4.30 12.51 13.06
N LEU A 431 -4.74 11.27 13.30
CA LEU A 431 -5.76 10.90 14.30
C LEU A 431 -5.22 10.16 15.54
N ALA A 432 -3.99 9.66 15.53
CA ALA A 432 -3.21 9.17 16.65
C ALA A 432 -2.51 10.35 17.31
N GLU A 433 -2.13 11.38 16.55
CA GLU A 433 -2.00 12.71 17.13
C GLU A 433 -3.30 13.06 17.85
N THR A 434 -4.45 12.93 17.20
CA THR A 434 -5.72 13.26 17.85
C THR A 434 -6.11 12.31 18.99
N SER A 435 -5.70 11.03 19.01
CA SER A 435 -6.08 10.03 20.02
C SER A 435 -5.08 9.94 21.16
N ILE A 436 -3.79 10.10 20.90
CA ILE A 436 -2.74 10.26 21.91
C ILE A 436 -2.86 11.65 22.52
N PHE A 437 -3.04 12.70 21.71
CA PHE A 437 -3.36 14.01 22.26
C PHE A 437 -4.77 14.02 22.85
N ALA A 438 -5.79 13.30 22.38
CA ALA A 438 -7.06 13.17 23.12
C ALA A 438 -6.91 12.35 24.40
N ALA A 439 -5.98 11.39 24.49
CA ALA A 439 -5.63 10.76 25.76
C ALA A 439 -4.92 11.76 26.69
N CYS A 440 -4.10 12.65 26.14
CA CYS A 440 -3.46 13.76 26.86
C CYS A 440 -4.43 14.93 27.16
N GLU A 441 -5.47 15.14 26.35
CA GLU A 441 -6.50 16.20 26.43
C GLU A 441 -7.71 15.69 27.19
N ALA A 442 -7.98 14.39 27.31
CA ALA A 442 -8.89 13.84 28.31
C ALA A 442 -8.36 14.06 29.73
N LEU A 443 -7.08 14.42 29.85
CA LEU A 443 -6.50 15.00 31.05
C LEU A 443 -6.72 16.52 31.12
N GLU A 444 -7.65 17.10 30.32
CA GLU A 444 -7.96 18.50 29.92
C GLU A 444 -7.69 19.60 30.95
N GLU A 445 -7.66 19.25 32.25
CA GLU A 445 -7.32 20.17 33.33
C GLU A 445 -5.82 20.15 33.75
N ASN A 446 -5.00 19.25 33.20
CA ASN A 446 -3.75 18.82 33.83
C ASN A 446 -2.51 18.70 32.93
N ILE A 447 -2.66 18.69 31.60
CA ILE A 447 -1.52 18.71 30.66
C ILE A 447 -1.64 19.86 29.67
N THR A 448 -0.59 20.68 29.54
CA THR A 448 -0.48 21.70 28.47
C THR A 448 0.66 21.32 27.53
N MET A 449 0.31 20.90 26.32
CA MET A 449 1.30 20.58 25.29
C MET A 449 1.93 21.87 24.72
N PRO A 450 3.25 21.92 24.52
CA PRO A 450 3.88 23.07 23.89
C PRO A 450 3.41 23.27 22.45
N GLU A 451 3.48 24.50 21.97
CA GLU A 451 3.25 24.84 20.56
C GLU A 451 4.18 24.01 19.66
N ASN A 452 3.64 23.46 18.57
CA ASN A 452 4.35 22.58 17.63
C ASN A 452 4.91 21.27 18.24
N ALA A 453 4.44 20.81 19.41
CA ALA A 453 4.83 19.50 19.96
C ALA A 453 4.58 18.34 18.98
N LYS A 454 3.48 18.42 18.23
CA LYS A 454 3.09 17.45 17.20
C LYS A 454 4.17 17.21 16.15
N ALA A 455 4.72 18.28 15.57
CA ALA A 455 5.81 18.22 14.59
C ALA A 455 7.14 17.66 15.14
N ARG A 456 7.23 17.38 16.45
CA ARG A 456 8.41 16.82 17.12
C ARG A 456 8.22 15.37 17.56
N VAL A 457 7.07 14.77 17.29
CA VAL A 457 6.83 13.35 17.54
C VAL A 457 7.53 12.54 16.46
N THR A 458 8.28 11.51 16.87
CA THR A 458 9.00 10.63 15.94
C THR A 458 8.71 9.17 16.25
N GLU A 459 8.28 8.38 15.26
CA GLU A 459 8.22 6.91 15.40
C GLU A 459 9.65 6.38 15.59
N LYS A 460 9.87 5.63 16.66
CA LYS A 460 11.14 5.01 17.03
C LYS A 460 11.09 3.50 17.02
N ALA A 461 9.91 2.91 17.14
CA ALA A 461 9.76 1.48 16.99
C ALA A 461 8.38 1.05 16.51
N ARG A 462 8.32 -0.16 15.96
CA ARG A 462 7.09 -0.84 15.56
C ARG A 462 7.13 -2.28 16.02
N PHE A 463 6.13 -2.66 16.79
CA PHE A 463 6.13 -3.94 17.46
C PHE A 463 4.79 -4.63 17.34
N ARG A 464 4.82 -5.94 17.61
CA ARG A 464 3.82 -6.85 17.08
C ARG A 464 3.50 -7.89 18.11
N PHE A 465 2.22 -8.13 18.28
CA PHE A 465 1.69 -8.85 19.41
C PHE A 465 0.82 -9.99 18.90
N HIS A 466 1.22 -11.22 19.24
CA HIS A 466 0.42 -12.42 19.01
C HIS A 466 -0.07 -12.98 20.34
N GLY A 467 -1.34 -13.37 20.42
CA GLY A 467 -1.94 -13.93 21.64
C GLY A 467 -2.20 -12.93 22.76
N TRP A 468 -1.85 -11.64 22.58
CA TRP A 468 -2.23 -10.56 23.49
C TRP A 468 -3.74 -10.31 23.44
N LEU A 469 -4.30 -10.28 22.22
CA LEU A 469 -5.72 -10.18 21.99
C LEU A 469 -6.36 -11.57 21.85
N LYS A 470 -7.64 -11.67 22.24
CA LYS A 470 -8.44 -12.89 22.09
C LYS A 470 -8.58 -13.31 20.62
N GLU A 471 -8.86 -14.59 20.42
CA GLU A 471 -9.08 -15.21 19.10
C GLU A 471 -7.83 -15.13 18.21
N SER A 472 -6.65 -15.07 18.84
CA SER A 472 -5.35 -14.98 18.17
C SER A 472 -5.24 -13.81 17.17
N LYS A 473 -5.97 -12.71 17.44
CA LYS A 473 -5.85 -11.48 16.65
C LYS A 473 -4.43 -10.91 16.75
N VAL A 474 -3.92 -10.41 15.63
CA VAL A 474 -2.65 -9.69 15.56
C VAL A 474 -2.88 -8.26 16.02
N ALA A 475 -2.02 -7.76 16.90
CA ALA A 475 -1.95 -6.35 17.24
C ALA A 475 -0.59 -5.77 16.84
N ILE A 476 -0.60 -4.51 16.44
CA ILE A 476 0.59 -3.74 16.08
C ILE A 476 0.62 -2.50 16.95
N GLU A 477 1.76 -2.23 17.56
CA GLU A 477 2.00 -1.01 18.30
C GLU A 477 3.09 -0.17 17.66
N HIS A 478 2.79 1.11 17.48
CA HIS A 478 3.72 2.13 17.04
C HIS A 478 4.22 2.90 18.24
N GLU A 479 5.51 2.81 18.51
CA GLU A 479 6.15 3.51 19.61
C GLU A 479 6.74 4.83 19.10
N CYS A 480 6.22 5.92 19.64
CA CYS A 480 6.54 7.28 19.27
C CYS A 480 7.20 8.01 20.43
N VAL A 481 8.13 8.90 20.11
CA VAL A 481 8.84 9.70 21.12
C VAL A 481 8.67 11.18 20.84
N LEU A 482 8.26 11.93 21.86
CA LEU A 482 8.28 13.39 21.90
C LEU A 482 9.43 13.84 22.80
N ILE A 483 10.33 14.67 22.25
CA ILE A 483 11.39 15.31 23.03
C ILE A 483 11.02 16.76 23.33
N LEU A 484 10.94 17.10 24.61
CA LEU A 484 10.77 18.46 25.10
C LEU A 484 12.13 19.16 25.21
N ASN A 485 12.19 20.43 24.79
CA ASN A 485 13.46 21.11 24.58
C ASN A 485 14.10 21.68 25.86
N ASN A 486 13.31 21.91 26.90
CA ASN A 486 13.76 22.61 28.11
C ASN A 486 12.88 22.30 29.32
N SER A 487 13.39 22.61 30.50
CA SER A 487 12.69 22.43 31.79
C SER A 487 11.36 23.16 31.84
N ARG A 488 11.22 24.30 31.15
CA ARG A 488 9.95 25.04 31.12
C ARG A 488 8.85 24.28 30.35
N GLU A 489 9.18 23.62 29.24
CA GLU A 489 8.24 22.72 28.55
C GLU A 489 7.89 21.50 29.42
N LYS A 490 8.87 20.93 30.12
CA LYS A 490 8.67 19.82 31.07
C LYS A 490 7.74 20.20 32.22
N GLU A 491 7.94 21.37 32.82
CA GLU A 491 7.12 21.91 33.92
C GLU A 491 5.73 22.34 33.44
N ALA A 492 5.62 22.89 32.24
CA ALA A 492 4.33 23.24 31.64
C ALA A 492 3.48 22.00 31.35
N LEU A 493 4.12 20.87 31.04
CA LEU A 493 3.43 19.63 30.74
C LEU A 493 2.66 19.09 31.95
N LEU A 494 3.23 19.10 33.15
CA LEU A 494 2.55 18.61 34.36
C LEU A 494 2.44 19.74 35.39
N LYS A 495 1.28 20.36 35.52
CA LYS A 495 1.02 21.26 36.67
C LYS A 495 0.87 20.41 37.94
N ASP A 496 1.37 20.92 39.07
CA ASP A 496 1.49 20.23 40.36
C ASP A 496 0.25 19.37 40.71
N TYR A 497 0.44 18.05 40.68
CA TYR A 497 -0.62 17.04 40.91
C TYR A 497 -0.99 16.85 42.40
N THR A 498 -0.47 17.67 43.31
CA THR A 498 -0.67 17.52 44.75
C THR A 498 -2.07 17.93 45.24
N GLU A 499 -2.91 18.56 44.40
CA GLU A 499 -4.19 19.15 44.82
C GLU A 499 -5.42 18.76 43.96
N LEU A 500 -5.45 17.56 43.37
CA LEU A 500 -6.68 17.09 42.73
C LEU A 500 -7.78 16.82 43.77
N SER A 501 -8.87 17.60 43.67
CA SER A 501 -10.03 17.49 44.56
C SER A 501 -10.70 16.12 44.44
N VAL A 502 -11.27 15.65 45.55
CA VAL A 502 -11.81 14.29 45.73
C VAL A 502 -12.91 13.92 44.72
N SER A 503 -13.58 14.90 44.07
CA SER A 503 -14.61 14.66 43.06
C SER A 503 -14.08 14.31 41.66
N ALA A 504 -12.81 14.59 41.33
CA ALA A 504 -12.20 14.24 40.04
C ALA A 504 -11.68 12.79 39.99
N LYS A 505 -11.68 12.08 41.12
CA LYS A 505 -11.07 10.73 41.25
C LYS A 505 -11.87 9.61 40.57
N GLU A 506 -13.16 9.79 40.30
CA GLU A 506 -13.99 8.74 39.69
C GLU A 506 -13.88 8.67 38.15
N THR A 507 -13.33 9.71 37.50
CA THR A 507 -13.23 9.79 36.02
C THR A 507 -11.79 9.69 35.48
N ILE A 508 -10.75 9.91 36.29
CA ILE A 508 -9.35 9.86 35.84
C ILE A 508 -8.90 8.41 35.66
N ARG A 509 -8.68 8.01 34.41
CA ARG A 509 -8.20 6.66 34.04
C ARG A 509 -6.68 6.52 34.11
N VAL A 510 -5.93 7.60 33.96
CA VAL A 510 -4.46 7.62 33.87
C VAL A 510 -3.89 8.81 34.66
N ILE A 511 -2.80 8.61 35.39
CA ILE A 511 -2.05 9.67 36.09
C ILE A 511 -0.63 9.76 35.52
N PRO A 512 -0.25 10.88 34.88
CA PRO A 512 1.11 11.06 34.39
C PRO A 512 2.11 11.28 35.54
N LYS A 513 3.32 10.77 35.39
CA LYS A 513 4.38 10.90 36.39
C LYS A 513 5.76 10.97 35.74
N TRP A 514 6.55 11.96 36.17
CA TRP A 514 7.95 12.07 35.77
C TRP A 514 8.84 11.13 36.58
N PHE A 515 9.75 10.47 35.88
CA PHE A 515 10.86 9.71 36.44
C PHE A 515 12.15 10.20 35.81
N LYS A 516 13.27 10.12 36.54
CA LYS A 516 14.57 10.10 35.89
C LYS A 516 14.68 8.81 35.08
N VAL A 517 15.37 8.85 33.94
CA VAL A 517 15.52 7.64 33.10
C VAL A 517 16.18 6.47 33.86
N GLU A 518 17.08 6.77 34.79
CA GLU A 518 17.72 5.76 35.67
C GLU A 518 16.80 5.18 36.75
N ASP A 519 15.69 5.86 37.05
CA ASP A 519 14.73 5.52 38.12
C ASP A 519 13.41 4.95 37.56
N ILE A 520 13.40 4.53 36.30
CA ILE A 520 12.20 3.96 35.67
C ILE A 520 11.76 2.69 36.42
N PRO A 521 10.49 2.59 36.87
CA PRO A 521 10.00 1.45 37.65
C PRO A 521 9.63 0.28 36.75
N TYR A 522 10.58 -0.33 36.05
CA TYR A 522 10.33 -1.42 35.10
C TYR A 522 9.53 -2.59 35.69
N ALA A 523 9.72 -2.91 36.98
CA ALA A 523 8.97 -3.99 37.64
C ALA A 523 7.46 -3.70 37.81
N GLU A 524 7.03 -2.44 37.62
CA GLU A 524 5.64 -1.99 37.68
C GLU A 524 5.06 -1.76 36.27
N MET A 525 5.70 -2.29 35.22
CA MET A 525 5.28 -2.18 33.83
C MET A 525 4.78 -3.52 33.26
N PRO A 526 4.04 -3.52 32.14
CA PRO A 526 3.91 -4.70 31.28
C PRO A 526 5.26 -5.36 30.97
N GLU A 527 5.27 -6.69 30.81
CA GLU A 527 6.51 -7.46 30.66
C GLU A 527 7.26 -7.12 29.37
N ASP A 528 6.51 -6.88 28.29
CA ASP A 528 6.99 -6.36 27.01
C ASP A 528 7.62 -4.97 27.13
N ASP A 529 7.01 -4.06 27.90
CA ASP A 529 7.52 -2.72 28.14
C ASP A 529 8.93 -2.72 28.74
N MET A 530 9.23 -3.71 29.60
CA MET A 530 10.54 -3.89 30.21
C MET A 530 11.65 -4.21 29.19
N HIS A 531 11.29 -4.78 28.04
CA HIS A 531 12.25 -5.24 27.04
C HIS A 531 12.57 -4.18 25.99
N TRP A 532 11.57 -3.39 25.60
CA TRP A 532 11.72 -2.44 24.49
C TRP A 532 11.99 -0.98 24.89
N TYR A 533 11.53 -0.53 26.06
CA TYR A 533 11.70 0.86 26.50
C TYR A 533 13.16 1.23 26.67
N PRO A 534 14.02 0.38 27.29
CA PRO A 534 15.44 0.70 27.37
C PRO A 534 16.06 0.98 26.00
N LYS A 535 15.68 0.21 24.98
CA LYS A 535 16.20 0.35 23.61
C LYS A 535 15.70 1.64 22.94
N VAL A 536 14.40 1.91 23.02
CA VAL A 536 13.77 3.10 22.42
C VAL A 536 14.28 4.37 23.08
N ILE A 537 14.39 4.38 24.41
CA ILE A 537 14.90 5.52 25.18
C ILE A 537 16.37 5.75 24.87
N GLU A 538 17.20 4.70 24.91
CA GLU A 538 18.62 4.81 24.57
C GLU A 538 18.81 5.39 23.16
N ALA A 539 18.15 4.83 22.15
CA ALA A 539 18.23 5.29 20.76
C ALA A 539 17.75 6.75 20.59
N SER A 540 16.79 7.19 21.41
CA SER A 540 16.31 8.57 21.39
C SER A 540 17.28 9.53 22.07
N ILE A 541 17.96 9.11 23.13
CA ILE A 541 18.93 9.90 23.88
C ILE A 541 20.24 10.09 23.10
N VAL A 542 20.71 9.02 22.45
CA VAL A 542 21.95 9.05 21.65
C VAL A 542 21.76 9.65 20.26
N ASP A 543 20.56 10.15 19.95
CA ASP A 543 20.18 10.80 18.69
C ASP A 543 20.40 9.89 17.46
N GLU A 544 19.93 8.66 17.55
CA GLU A 544 19.93 7.72 16.42
C GLU A 544 18.68 7.91 15.55
N GLU A 545 18.46 9.12 15.04
CA GLU A 545 17.32 9.45 14.15
C GLU A 545 17.20 8.53 12.93
N LYS A 546 18.28 7.85 12.54
CA LYS A 546 18.35 6.97 11.37
C LYS A 546 18.07 5.50 11.67
N LYS A 547 17.52 5.17 12.84
CA LYS A 547 17.16 3.80 13.18
C LYS A 547 15.71 3.68 13.65
N ILE A 548 15.13 2.52 13.38
CA ILE A 548 13.83 2.10 13.90
C ILE A 548 13.98 0.70 14.49
N HIS A 549 13.39 0.46 15.66
CA HIS A 549 13.34 -0.87 16.22
C HIS A 549 12.11 -1.59 15.71
N GLY A 550 12.26 -2.85 15.30
CA GLY A 550 11.16 -3.70 14.88
C GLY A 550 11.24 -5.03 15.60
N GLY A 551 10.11 -5.59 16.01
CA GLY A 551 10.12 -6.80 16.81
C GLY A 551 8.76 -7.47 16.94
N TYR A 552 8.74 -8.66 17.51
CA TYR A 552 7.53 -9.38 17.83
C TYR A 552 7.56 -9.88 19.27
N PHE A 553 6.37 -10.03 19.84
CA PHE A 553 6.09 -10.54 21.16
C PHE A 553 4.93 -11.51 21.05
N THR A 554 5.10 -12.69 21.63
CA THR A 554 4.08 -13.74 21.64
C THR A 554 3.68 -14.02 23.08
N PHE A 555 2.39 -13.94 23.35
CA PHE A 555 1.79 -14.15 24.66
C PHE A 555 1.01 -15.46 24.68
N ASP A 556 0.92 -16.06 25.86
CA ASP A 556 -0.03 -17.12 26.11
C ASP A 556 -1.44 -16.53 26.27
N GLU A 557 -2.34 -16.81 25.32
CA GLU A 557 -3.70 -16.24 25.34
C GLU A 557 -4.50 -16.58 26.62
N ALA A 558 -4.20 -17.71 27.28
CA ALA A 558 -4.92 -18.14 28.48
C ALA A 558 -4.41 -17.46 29.76
N SER A 559 -3.10 -17.29 29.91
CA SER A 559 -2.47 -16.73 31.11
C SER A 559 -2.05 -15.26 30.96
N GLY A 560 -1.97 -14.74 29.74
CA GLY A 560 -1.45 -13.41 29.43
C GLY A 560 0.07 -13.27 29.60
N ALA A 561 0.80 -14.36 29.84
CA ALA A 561 2.23 -14.33 30.07
C ALA A 561 3.02 -14.24 28.76
N LEU A 562 4.11 -13.48 28.74
CA LEU A 562 5.03 -13.43 27.61
C LEU A 562 5.74 -14.77 27.44
N LYS A 563 5.76 -15.32 26.23
CA LYS A 563 6.40 -16.61 25.90
C LYS A 563 7.72 -16.44 25.19
N GLU A 564 7.73 -15.58 24.17
CA GLU A 564 8.89 -15.33 23.33
C GLU A 564 8.81 -13.92 22.75
N PHE A 565 9.97 -13.35 22.48
CA PHE A 565 10.08 -12.08 21.79
C PHE A 565 11.41 -11.96 21.05
N GLU A 566 11.43 -11.10 20.04
CA GLU A 566 12.65 -10.67 19.38
C GLU A 566 12.55 -9.17 19.06
N ILE A 567 13.64 -8.44 19.29
CA ILE A 567 13.76 -7.03 18.91
C ILE A 567 15.01 -6.86 18.05
N LYS A 568 14.81 -6.35 16.84
CA LYS A 568 15.84 -6.02 15.87
C LYS A 568 15.85 -4.51 15.63
N THR A 569 16.97 -4.02 15.11
CA THR A 569 17.13 -2.61 14.75
C THR A 569 17.40 -2.51 13.25
N TYR A 570 16.66 -1.64 12.59
CA TYR A 570 16.68 -1.44 11.15
C TYR A 570 17.05 0.02 10.85
N PRO A 571 17.67 0.31 9.70
CA PRO A 571 17.81 1.68 9.22
C PRO A 571 16.42 2.29 8.97
N LYS A 572 16.19 3.51 9.45
CA LYS A 572 14.99 4.30 9.16
C LYS A 572 15.13 4.94 7.77
N VAL A 573 14.06 4.88 6.96
CA VAL A 573 14.08 5.21 5.51
C VAL A 573 13.28 6.43 5.13
#